data_AF-A0A9E1NAT3-F1
#
_entry.id   AF-A0A9E1NAT3-F1
#
_cell.length_a   1.000
_cell.length_b   1.000
_cell.length_c   1.000
_cell.angle_alpha   90.00
_cell.angle_beta   90.00
_cell.angle_gamma   90.00
#
_symmetry.space_group_name_H-M   'P 1'
#
loop_
_entity.id
_entity.type
_entity.pdbx_description
1 polymer ?
#
loop_
_entity_poly.entity_id
_entity_poly.type
_entity_poly.pdbx_seq_one_letter_code
_entity_poly.pdbx_strand_id
1 'polypeptide(L)'
;MTGENDGKSWSATVLTLFPEMFPGPLGHSLSGKALKNGLWRLETVDIRDFARDKHRSVDDAPFGGGPGMVMRPDILAGAVDHVRSDIASKDASEGASRG
;
A
#
# COMPACT_ATOMS: atom_id res chain seq x y z
N MET A 1 29.78 8.59 -4.18
CA MET A 1 28.58 9.32 -3.71
C MET A 1 27.77 8.38 -2.83
N THR A 2 28.24 8.13 -1.61
CA THR A 2 27.43 7.52 -0.56
C THR A 2 26.66 8.67 0.06
N GLY A 3 25.46 8.93 -0.47
CA GLY A 3 24.53 9.82 0.21
C GLY A 3 24.26 9.24 1.58
N GLU A 4 24.55 10.02 2.60
CA GLU A 4 24.22 9.73 3.98
C GLU A 4 22.69 9.58 4.05
N ASN A 5 22.22 8.34 4.23
CA ASN A 5 20.82 8.09 4.47
C ASN A 5 20.55 8.49 5.92
N ASP A 6 19.63 9.43 6.15
CA ASP A 6 19.09 9.86 7.46
C ASP A 6 18.38 8.73 8.25
N GLY A 7 18.74 7.48 8.00
CA GLY A 7 18.18 6.28 8.60
C GLY A 7 16.71 6.03 8.23
N LYS A 8 16.09 6.86 7.37
CA LYS A 8 14.73 6.63 6.86
C LYS A 8 14.79 6.11 5.43
N SER A 9 14.62 4.80 5.28
CA SER A 9 14.47 4.16 3.97
C SER A 9 13.09 4.48 3.39
N TRP A 10 13.02 4.84 2.11
CA TRP A 10 11.76 5.12 1.42
C TRP A 10 10.86 3.88 1.43
N SER A 11 9.56 4.05 1.69
CA SER A 11 8.59 2.95 1.74
C SER A 11 7.36 3.29 0.89
N ALA A 12 6.82 2.31 0.18
CA ALA A 12 5.59 2.43 -0.58
C ALA A 12 4.61 1.32 -0.20
N THR A 13 3.34 1.68 -0.05
CA THR A 13 2.24 0.74 0.13
C THR A 13 1.30 0.82 -1.06
N VAL A 14 1.03 -0.30 -1.69
CA VAL A 14 0.10 -0.38 -2.82
C VAL A 14 -1.24 -0.93 -2.33
N LEU A 15 -2.28 -0.10 -2.42
CA LEU A 15 -3.66 -0.52 -2.31
C LEU A 15 -4.08 -1.14 -3.64
N THR A 16 -4.38 -2.44 -3.65
CA THR A 16 -4.70 -3.17 -4.90
C THR A 16 -5.71 -4.26 -4.66
N LEU A 17 -6.40 -4.68 -5.71
CA LEU A 17 -7.17 -5.92 -5.74
C LEU A 17 -6.30 -7.13 -6.11
N PHE A 18 -5.05 -6.95 -6.52
CA PHE A 18 -4.19 -8.04 -6.95
C PHE A 18 -2.81 -7.94 -6.28
N PRO A 19 -2.73 -8.21 -4.96
CA PRO A 19 -1.46 -8.15 -4.22
C PRO A 19 -0.36 -9.02 -4.84
N GLU A 20 -0.74 -10.17 -5.41
CA GLU A 20 0.15 -11.15 -6.05
C GLU A 20 0.85 -10.63 -7.30
N MET A 21 0.37 -9.53 -7.90
CA MET A 21 1.05 -8.88 -9.01
C MET A 21 2.35 -8.17 -8.59
N PHE A 22 2.58 -7.99 -7.29
CA PHE A 22 3.73 -7.29 -6.73
C PHE A 22 4.79 -8.26 -6.17
N PRO A 23 6.08 -7.91 -6.26
CA PRO A 23 6.61 -6.62 -6.73
C PRO A 23 6.57 -6.46 -8.26
N GLY A 24 6.30 -7.54 -9.02
CA GLY A 24 6.21 -7.50 -10.47
C GLY A 24 7.43 -6.81 -11.09
N PRO A 25 7.25 -5.84 -12.01
CA PRO A 25 8.34 -5.04 -12.58
C PRO A 25 9.29 -4.39 -11.54
N LEU A 26 8.79 -4.06 -10.34
CA LEU A 26 9.59 -3.45 -9.27
C LEU A 26 10.62 -4.42 -8.67
N GLY A 27 10.47 -5.73 -8.91
CA GLY A 27 11.41 -6.77 -8.50
C GLY A 27 12.62 -6.94 -9.41
N HIS A 28 12.70 -6.22 -10.53
CA HIS A 28 13.76 -6.37 -11.53
C HIS A 28 14.75 -5.19 -11.52
N SER A 29 15.93 -5.38 -12.14
CA SER A 29 16.95 -4.33 -12.32
C SER A 29 17.35 -3.63 -10.99
N LEU A 30 17.67 -2.33 -11.04
CA LEU A 30 18.11 -1.53 -9.90
C LEU A 30 17.05 -1.40 -8.80
N SER A 31 15.77 -1.25 -9.14
CA SER A 31 14.68 -1.20 -8.17
C SER A 31 14.59 -2.49 -7.37
N GLY A 32 14.64 -3.64 -8.05
CA GLY A 32 14.63 -4.95 -7.41
C GLY A 32 15.87 -5.21 -6.55
N LYS A 33 17.06 -4.82 -7.01
CA LYS A 33 18.29 -4.92 -6.22
C LYS A 33 18.21 -4.04 -4.97
N ALA A 34 17.72 -2.81 -5.09
CA ALA A 34 17.52 -1.91 -3.97
C ALA A 34 16.48 -2.43 -2.97
N LEU A 35 15.39 -3.06 -3.46
CA LEU A 35 14.36 -3.68 -2.62
C LEU A 35 14.96 -4.85 -1.81
N LYS A 36 15.70 -5.75 -2.47
CA LYS A 36 16.39 -6.89 -1.82
C LYS A 36 17.44 -6.44 -0.80
N ASN A 37 18.09 -5.32 -1.05
CA ASN A 37 19.08 -4.73 -0.16
C ASN A 37 18.45 -3.88 0.96
N GLY A 38 17.12 -3.80 1.04
CA GLY A 38 16.41 -3.01 2.06
C GLY A 38 16.62 -1.49 1.94
N LEU A 39 17.06 -1.00 0.76
CA LEU A 39 17.23 0.43 0.50
C LEU A 39 15.88 1.13 0.34
N TRP A 40 14.85 0.37 -0.03
CA TRP A 40 13.45 0.77 0.05
C TRP A 40 12.56 -0.42 0.38
N ARG A 41 11.31 -0.16 0.77
CA ARG A 41 10.33 -1.18 1.15
C ARG A 41 9.07 -1.07 0.31
N LEU A 42 8.48 -2.23 0.00
CA LEU A 42 7.20 -2.34 -0.69
C LEU A 42 6.25 -3.19 0.14
N GLU A 43 5.09 -2.65 0.46
CA GLU A 43 3.97 -3.37 1.07
C GLU A 43 2.79 -3.41 0.09
N THR A 44 1.99 -4.46 0.16
CA THR A 44 0.71 -4.53 -0.55
C THR A 44 -0.42 -4.75 0.43
N VAL A 45 -1.54 -4.11 0.16
CA VAL A 45 -2.77 -4.21 0.96
C VAL A 45 -3.91 -4.58 0.01
N ASP A 46 -4.57 -5.70 0.28
CA ASP A 46 -5.75 -6.12 -0.47
C ASP A 46 -6.94 -5.25 -0.07
N ILE A 47 -7.46 -4.47 -1.02
CA ILE A 47 -8.63 -3.60 -0.77
C ILE A 47 -9.85 -4.43 -0.36
N ARG A 48 -9.94 -5.71 -0.77
CA ARG A 48 -11.05 -6.59 -0.41
C ARG A 48 -11.12 -6.92 1.08
N ASP A 49 -10.07 -6.69 1.86
CA ASP A 49 -10.08 -6.88 3.32
C ASP A 49 -10.94 -5.82 4.03
N PHE A 50 -11.24 -4.70 3.36
CA PHE A 50 -12.05 -3.61 3.89
C PHE A 50 -13.52 -3.71 3.48
N ALA A 51 -13.87 -4.67 2.63
CA ALA A 51 -15.24 -4.92 2.21
C ALA A 51 -16.11 -5.36 3.41
N ARG A 52 -17.35 -4.88 3.44
CA ARG A 52 -18.25 -5.01 4.61
C ARG A 52 -19.31 -6.09 4.45
N ASP A 53 -19.43 -6.66 3.27
CA ASP A 53 -20.41 -7.68 2.93
C ASP A 53 -19.76 -9.06 2.73
N LYS A 54 -20.59 -10.10 2.80
CA LYS A 54 -20.16 -11.51 2.65
C LYS A 54 -19.51 -11.84 1.29
N HIS A 55 -19.76 -11.03 0.27
CA HIS A 55 -19.24 -11.23 -1.07
C HIS A 55 -17.94 -10.44 -1.33
N ARG A 56 -17.48 -9.68 -0.32
CA ARG A 56 -16.34 -8.79 -0.40
C ARG A 56 -16.43 -7.82 -1.58
N SER A 57 -17.62 -7.24 -1.81
CA SER A 57 -17.85 -6.28 -2.89
C SER A 57 -17.07 -4.98 -2.66
N VAL A 58 -16.27 -4.58 -3.67
CA VAL A 58 -15.36 -3.43 -3.61
C VAL A 58 -15.73 -2.32 -4.59
N ASP A 59 -16.69 -2.58 -5.47
CA ASP A 59 -17.18 -1.69 -6.51
C ASP A 59 -18.72 -1.65 -6.52
N ASP A 60 -19.28 -0.62 -7.13
CA ASP A 60 -20.72 -0.45 -7.32
C ASP A 60 -21.00 0.28 -8.64
N ALA A 61 -22.26 0.25 -9.08
CA ALA A 61 -22.69 0.96 -10.28
C ALA A 61 -22.52 2.48 -10.10
N PRO A 62 -22.09 3.22 -11.14
CA PRO A 62 -21.97 4.67 -11.06
C PRO A 62 -23.34 5.32 -10.89
N PHE A 63 -23.40 6.36 -10.06
CA PHE A 63 -24.57 7.24 -10.02
C PHE A 63 -24.80 7.90 -11.39
N GLY A 64 -26.06 7.97 -11.82
CA GLY A 64 -26.42 8.45 -13.17
C GLY A 64 -26.45 7.36 -14.25
N GLY A 65 -26.05 6.13 -13.92
CA GLY A 65 -26.08 4.98 -14.82
C GLY A 65 -24.92 4.97 -15.83
N GLY A 66 -24.95 3.98 -16.71
CA GLY A 66 -23.88 3.70 -17.66
C GLY A 66 -23.25 2.33 -17.43
N PRO A 67 -22.53 1.78 -18.43
CA PRO A 67 -21.86 0.50 -18.28
C PRO A 67 -20.64 0.61 -17.35
N GLY A 68 -20.31 -0.50 -16.68
CA GLY A 68 -19.13 -0.61 -15.83
C GLY A 68 -19.41 -0.36 -14.35
N MET A 69 -18.35 -0.43 -13.56
CA MET A 69 -18.37 -0.35 -12.10
C MET A 69 -17.32 0.64 -11.62
N VAL A 70 -17.56 1.25 -10.46
CA VAL A 70 -16.66 2.21 -9.82
C VAL A 70 -16.31 1.70 -8.42
N MET A 71 -15.03 1.82 -8.04
CA MET A 71 -14.59 1.48 -6.68
C MET A 71 -15.41 2.23 -5.63
N ARG A 72 -15.89 1.48 -4.64
CA ARG A 72 -16.70 2.00 -3.54
C ARG A 72 -15.88 2.92 -2.63
N PRO A 73 -16.30 4.19 -2.42
CA PRO A 73 -15.54 5.14 -1.60
C PRO A 73 -15.39 4.72 -0.14
N ASP A 74 -16.39 4.08 0.46
CA ASP A 74 -16.37 3.64 1.86
C ASP A 74 -15.34 2.54 2.11
N ILE A 75 -15.14 1.67 1.11
CA ILE A 75 -14.15 0.59 1.16
C ILE A 75 -12.74 1.17 0.97
N LEU A 76 -12.56 2.02 -0.06
CA LEU A 76 -11.26 2.62 -0.34
C LEU A 76 -10.79 3.55 0.79
N ALA A 77 -11.70 4.33 1.39
CA ALA A 77 -11.39 5.17 2.54
C ALA A 77 -10.87 4.33 3.72
N GLY A 78 -11.52 3.20 4.03
CA GLY A 78 -11.06 2.28 5.07
C GLY A 78 -9.64 1.76 4.82
N ALA A 79 -9.32 1.41 3.59
CA ALA A 79 -7.98 0.95 3.21
C ALA A 79 -6.92 2.06 3.35
N VAL A 80 -7.24 3.28 2.91
CA VAL A 80 -6.36 4.44 3.04
C VAL A 80 -6.11 4.79 4.50
N ASP A 81 -7.17 4.85 5.31
CA ASP A 81 -7.06 5.20 6.73
C ASP A 81 -6.23 4.15 7.51
N HIS A 82 -6.40 2.87 7.18
CA HIS A 82 -5.58 1.80 7.73
C HIS A 82 -4.09 2.01 7.43
N VAL A 83 -3.74 2.26 6.16
CA VAL A 83 -2.33 2.49 5.76
C VAL A 83 -1.76 3.73 6.44
N ARG A 84 -2.53 4.81 6.53
CA ARG A 84 -2.08 6.03 7.22
C ARG A 84 -1.80 5.78 8.70
N SER A 85 -2.65 4.99 9.37
CA SER A 85 -2.46 4.62 10.77
C SER A 85 -1.26 3.69 10.98
N ASP A 86 -1.04 2.73 10.08
CA ASP A 86 0.12 1.84 10.11
C ASP A 86 1.43 2.60 9.93
N ILE A 87 1.49 3.53 8.96
CA ILE A 87 2.66 4.39 8.75
C ILE A 87 2.96 5.23 10.00
N ALA A 88 1.94 5.86 10.60
CA ALA A 88 2.12 6.65 11.81
C ALA A 88 2.63 5.81 13.00
N SER A 89 2.17 4.56 13.11
CA SER A 89 2.60 3.62 14.16
C SER A 89 4.06 3.17 13.97
N LYS A 90 4.46 2.89 12.73
CA LYS A 90 5.84 2.53 12.37
C LYS A 90 6.81 3.68 12.65
N ASP A 91 6.45 4.90 12.25
CA ASP A 91 7.24 6.11 12.51
C ASP A 91 7.45 6.35 14.02
N ALA A 92 6.42 6.13 14.85
CA ALA A 92 6.53 6.26 16.30
C ALA A 92 7.47 5.21 16.92
N SER A 93 7.43 3.96 16.44
CA SER A 93 8.31 2.89 16.92
C SER A 93 9.79 3.07 16.51
N GLU A 94 10.06 3.58 15.31
CA GLU A 94 11.43 3.86 14.82
C GLU A 94 12.07 5.05 15.58
N GLY A 95 11.27 6.01 16.05
CA GLY A 95 11.75 7.10 16.92
C GLY A 95 12.12 6.65 18.33
N ALA A 96 11.43 5.65 18.88
CA ALA A 96 11.65 5.15 20.23
C ALA A 96 12.90 4.26 20.38
N SER A 97 13.36 3.58 19.32
CA SER A 97 14.56 2.73 19.38
C SER A 97 15.88 3.49 19.27
N ARG A 98 15.82 4.81 19.00
CA ARG A 98 16.98 5.71 18.91
C ARG A 98 17.25 6.49 20.21
N GLY A 99 16.45 6.26 21.26
CA GLY A 99 16.54 6.92 22.58
C GLY A 99 17.32 6.14 23.62
#